data_AF-A0A7C5CG93-F1
#
_entry.id   AF-A0A7C5CG93-F1
#
_cell.length_a   1.000
_cell.length_b   1.000
_cell.length_c   1.000
_cell.angle_alpha   90.00
_cell.angle_beta   90.00
_cell.angle_gamma   90.00
#
_symmetry.space_group_name_H-M   'P 1'
#
loop_
_entity.id
_entity.type
_entity.pdbx_description
1 polymer ?
#
loop_
_entity_poly.entity_id
_entity_poly.type
_entity_poly.pdbx_seq_one_letter_code
_entity_poly.pdbx_strand_id
1 'polypeptide(L)'
;MSQHKEIVFENEVTKLLKANGYIEGNSKNYNKELALYPDDLISYIKNTSPKAYEKMSKMYGADVDNAICKRVAKQMDMHGSLHFLRNEVKDRGAKFKLCQFKPELHNPDTQTKYDANILRVVRQLYYSTNNKNSIDLVLFLNGIPIVTIELKTDFTQAVEVAKSQYKTDRLPKGEHLLEFKKRTLVHFAVSSDEVWMTTKLAGANFKGQVMKINV
;
A
#
# COMPACT_ATOMS: atom_id res chain seq x y z
N MET A 1 -26.07 -14.23 4.74
CA MET A 1 -26.47 -13.42 3.57
C MET A 1 -25.63 -12.14 3.37
N SER A 2 -24.95 -11.58 4.38
CA SER A 2 -24.11 -10.37 4.22
C SER A 2 -22.75 -10.62 3.55
N GLN A 3 -22.04 -11.70 3.91
CA GLN A 3 -20.68 -11.97 3.37
C GLN A 3 -20.65 -12.16 1.85
N HIS A 4 -21.68 -12.79 1.27
CA HIS A 4 -21.80 -12.93 -0.18
C HIS A 4 -21.92 -11.57 -0.89
N LYS A 5 -22.63 -10.60 -0.30
CA LYS A 5 -22.75 -9.25 -0.87
C LYS A 5 -21.44 -8.46 -0.78
N GLU A 6 -20.73 -8.60 0.33
CA GLU A 6 -19.42 -7.97 0.53
C GLU A 6 -18.37 -8.47 -0.47
N ILE A 7 -18.32 -9.80 -0.70
CA ILE A 7 -17.46 -10.39 -1.73
C ILE A 7 -17.82 -9.89 -3.14
N VAL A 8 -19.11 -9.73 -3.44
CA VAL A 8 -19.56 -9.15 -4.73
C VAL A 8 -19.07 -7.70 -4.84
N PHE A 9 -19.20 -6.90 -3.78
CA PHE A 9 -18.74 -5.51 -3.79
C PHE A 9 -17.22 -5.41 -3.95
N GLU A 10 -16.44 -6.23 -3.24
CA GLU A 10 -14.98 -6.33 -3.44
C GLU A 10 -14.62 -6.68 -4.88
N ASN A 11 -15.35 -7.60 -5.50
CA ASN A 11 -15.14 -7.99 -6.90
C ASN A 11 -15.43 -6.83 -7.86
N GLU A 12 -16.50 -6.07 -7.64
CA GLU A 12 -16.88 -4.93 -8.47
C GLU A 12 -15.85 -3.80 -8.38
N VAL A 13 -15.44 -3.43 -7.16
CA VAL A 13 -14.40 -2.40 -6.95
C VAL A 13 -13.08 -2.85 -7.59
N THR A 14 -12.69 -4.11 -7.42
CA THR A 14 -11.47 -4.66 -8.02
C THR A 14 -11.54 -4.66 -9.54
N LYS A 15 -12.70 -5.02 -10.12
CA LYS A 15 -12.92 -4.96 -11.57
C LYS A 15 -12.78 -3.54 -12.11
N LEU A 16 -13.33 -2.55 -11.41
CA LEU A 16 -13.21 -1.14 -11.78
C LEU A 16 -11.75 -0.66 -11.71
N LEU A 17 -11.03 -1.00 -10.64
CA LEU A 17 -9.61 -0.66 -10.50
C LEU A 17 -8.78 -1.27 -11.63
N LYS A 18 -9.03 -2.53 -11.99
CA LYS A 18 -8.35 -3.21 -13.10
C LYS A 18 -8.61 -2.56 -14.45
N ALA A 19 -9.85 -2.12 -14.69
CA ALA A 19 -10.18 -1.34 -15.88
C ALA A 19 -9.42 0.01 -15.95
N ASN A 20 -8.89 0.49 -14.83
CA ASN A 20 -8.14 1.74 -14.69
C ASN A 20 -6.64 1.51 -14.42
N GLY A 21 -6.08 0.40 -14.91
CA GLY A 21 -4.63 0.16 -14.92
C GLY A 21 -4.05 -0.47 -13.66
N TYR A 22 -4.88 -0.87 -12.69
CA TYR A 22 -4.42 -1.70 -11.58
C TYR A 22 -4.27 -3.17 -12.01
N ILE A 23 -3.26 -3.84 -11.49
CA ILE A 23 -3.15 -5.29 -11.55
C ILE A 23 -3.65 -5.91 -10.24
N GLU A 24 -4.30 -7.07 -10.34
CA GLU A 24 -4.75 -7.81 -9.17
C GLU A 24 -3.61 -8.67 -8.62
N GLY A 25 -3.37 -8.60 -7.31
CA GLY A 25 -2.38 -9.42 -6.62
C GLY A 25 -3.00 -10.41 -5.64
N ASN A 26 -2.14 -11.28 -5.11
CA ASN A 26 -2.50 -12.25 -4.08
C ASN A 26 -1.86 -11.88 -2.74
N SER A 27 -2.61 -12.02 -1.64
CA SER A 27 -2.10 -11.78 -0.28
C SER A 27 -0.89 -12.65 0.09
N LYS A 28 -0.71 -13.83 -0.53
CA LYS A 28 0.44 -14.71 -0.27
C LYS A 28 1.78 -14.14 -0.72
N ASN A 29 1.75 -13.22 -1.69
CA ASN A 29 2.96 -12.59 -2.23
C ASN A 29 3.36 -11.34 -1.44
N TYR A 30 2.52 -10.91 -0.49
CA TYR A 30 2.83 -9.80 0.39
C TYR A 30 3.76 -10.27 1.53
N ASN A 31 4.86 -9.54 1.72
CA ASN A 31 5.77 -9.76 2.83
C ASN A 31 5.24 -9.01 4.06
N LYS A 32 4.70 -9.76 5.02
CA LYS A 32 4.11 -9.24 6.25
C LYS A 32 5.13 -8.57 7.18
N GLU A 33 6.34 -9.11 7.24
CA GLU A 33 7.40 -8.57 8.10
C GLU A 33 7.87 -7.18 7.63
N LEU A 34 8.02 -7.00 6.32
CA LEU A 34 8.49 -5.74 5.74
C LEU A 34 7.34 -4.77 5.42
N ALA A 35 6.12 -5.29 5.38
CA ALA A 35 4.92 -4.64 4.90
C ALA A 35 5.07 -4.10 3.46
N LEU A 36 5.48 -4.98 2.56
CA LEU A 36 5.79 -4.71 1.14
C LEU A 36 5.23 -5.78 0.22
N TYR A 37 5.00 -5.43 -1.04
CA TYR A 37 4.84 -6.40 -2.14
C TYR A 37 6.17 -6.51 -2.90
N PRO A 38 7.03 -7.49 -2.59
CA PRO A 38 8.43 -7.48 -3.04
C PRO A 38 8.59 -7.52 -4.56
N ASP A 39 7.78 -8.35 -5.23
CA ASP A 39 7.89 -8.56 -6.69
C ASP A 39 7.74 -7.25 -7.46
N ASP A 40 6.79 -6.40 -7.08
CA ASP A 40 6.55 -5.09 -7.72
C ASP A 40 7.70 -4.13 -7.44
N LEU A 41 8.16 -4.06 -6.19
CA LEU A 41 9.25 -3.18 -5.79
C LEU A 41 10.53 -3.50 -6.56
N ILE A 42 10.88 -4.78 -6.63
CA ILE A 42 12.07 -5.24 -7.34
C ILE A 42 11.94 -5.05 -8.84
N SER A 43 10.78 -5.39 -9.42
CA SER A 43 10.54 -5.22 -10.86
C SER A 43 10.64 -3.76 -11.27
N TYR A 44 10.05 -2.85 -10.49
CA TYR A 44 10.12 -1.42 -10.74
C TYR A 44 11.56 -0.89 -10.65
N ILE A 45 12.34 -1.30 -9.64
CA ILE A 45 13.74 -0.86 -9.48
C ILE A 45 14.62 -1.38 -10.61
N LYS A 46 14.46 -2.66 -11.01
CA LYS A 46 15.18 -3.25 -12.15
C LYS A 46 14.90 -2.48 -13.44
N ASN A 47 13.64 -2.10 -13.67
CA ASN A 47 13.22 -1.40 -14.88
C ASN A 47 13.70 0.08 -14.89
N THR A 48 13.52 0.80 -13.80
CA THR A 48 13.74 2.26 -13.78
C THR A 48 15.14 2.69 -13.33
N SER A 49 15.86 1.81 -12.62
CA SER A 49 17.17 2.08 -12.02
C SER A 49 18.15 0.90 -12.19
N PRO A 50 18.32 0.33 -13.40
CA PRO A 50 19.10 -0.90 -13.62
C PRO A 50 20.55 -0.79 -13.13
N LYS A 51 21.20 0.37 -13.33
CA LYS A 51 22.57 0.62 -12.84
C LYS A 51 22.68 0.57 -11.31
N ALA A 52 21.66 1.07 -10.60
CA ALA A 52 21.61 1.02 -9.15
C ALA A 52 21.42 -0.42 -8.67
N TYR A 53 20.53 -1.16 -9.32
CA TYR A 53 20.30 -2.58 -9.06
C TYR A 53 21.58 -3.41 -9.30
N GLU A 54 22.26 -3.23 -10.43
CA GLU A 54 23.52 -3.93 -10.75
C GLU A 54 24.60 -3.65 -9.70
N LYS A 55 24.73 -2.39 -9.26
CA LYS A 55 25.68 -2.03 -8.20
C LYS A 55 25.35 -2.75 -6.89
N MET A 56 24.08 -2.84 -6.51
CA MET A 56 23.65 -3.59 -5.33
C MET A 56 23.85 -5.10 -5.51
N SER A 57 23.62 -5.63 -6.70
CA SER A 57 23.84 -7.05 -7.02
C SER A 57 25.30 -7.45 -6.86
N LYS A 58 26.25 -6.58 -7.28
CA LYS A 58 27.69 -6.80 -7.02
C LYS A 58 28.04 -6.84 -5.52
N MET A 59 27.26 -6.19 -4.66
CA MET A 59 27.52 -6.15 -3.21
C MET A 59 26.84 -7.29 -2.44
N TYR A 60 25.61 -7.65 -2.82
CA TYR A 60 24.76 -8.59 -2.08
C TYR A 60 24.61 -9.96 -2.76
N GLY A 61 25.11 -10.10 -4.00
CA GLY A 61 25.02 -11.32 -4.78
C GLY A 61 23.58 -11.78 -4.97
N ALA A 62 23.32 -13.05 -4.70
CA ALA A 62 22.00 -13.67 -4.83
C ALA A 62 20.94 -13.08 -3.88
N ASP A 63 21.32 -12.45 -2.76
CA ASP A 63 20.38 -11.89 -1.78
C ASP A 63 19.97 -10.43 -2.08
N VAL A 64 20.35 -9.89 -3.25
CA VAL A 64 20.12 -8.48 -3.60
C VAL A 64 18.67 -8.04 -3.48
N ASP A 65 17.71 -8.88 -3.88
CA ASP A 65 16.28 -8.54 -3.84
C ASP A 65 15.80 -8.37 -2.40
N ASN A 66 16.18 -9.29 -1.51
CA ASN A 66 15.89 -9.20 -0.08
C ASN A 66 16.60 -8.01 0.57
N ALA A 67 17.86 -7.75 0.21
CA ALA A 67 18.63 -6.63 0.72
C ALA A 67 17.98 -5.29 0.37
N ILE A 68 17.50 -5.13 -0.88
CA ILE A 68 16.74 -3.96 -1.33
C ILE A 68 15.45 -3.81 -0.51
N CYS A 69 14.65 -4.87 -0.38
CA CYS A 69 13.39 -4.81 0.36
C CYS A 69 13.61 -4.42 1.84
N LYS A 70 14.60 -5.05 2.50
CA LYS A 70 14.98 -4.72 3.89
C LYS A 70 15.47 -3.28 4.02
N ARG A 71 16.26 -2.80 3.05
CA ARG A 71 16.76 -1.42 3.04
C ARG A 71 15.60 -0.43 2.93
N VAL A 72 14.69 -0.65 1.99
CA VAL A 72 13.51 0.20 1.77
C VAL A 72 12.62 0.21 3.01
N ALA A 73 12.28 -0.95 3.56
CA ALA A 73 11.49 -1.08 4.78
C ALA A 73 12.13 -0.31 5.96
N LYS A 74 13.41 -0.55 6.23
CA LYS A 74 14.16 0.14 7.30
C LYS A 74 14.16 1.66 7.13
N GLN A 75 14.32 2.14 5.90
CA GLN A 75 14.29 3.57 5.60
C GLN A 75 12.90 4.16 5.88
N MET A 76 11.83 3.49 5.43
CA MET A 76 10.47 3.91 5.75
C MET A 76 10.15 3.82 7.24
N ASP A 77 10.75 2.90 7.99
CA ASP A 77 10.58 2.85 9.45
C ASP A 77 11.13 4.11 10.13
N MET A 78 12.17 4.71 9.56
CA MET A 78 12.82 5.91 10.10
C MET A 78 12.15 7.22 9.65
N HIS A 79 11.71 7.31 8.40
CA HIS A 79 11.25 8.58 7.81
C HIS A 79 9.84 8.54 7.20
N GLY A 80 9.23 7.36 7.15
CA GLY A 80 7.92 7.11 6.54
C GLY A 80 7.94 6.95 5.03
N SER A 81 6.96 6.22 4.49
CA SER A 81 6.77 6.00 3.05
C SER A 81 6.64 7.29 2.25
N LEU A 82 5.86 8.27 2.73
CA LEU A 82 5.65 9.54 2.03
C LEU A 82 6.96 10.28 1.73
N HIS A 83 7.95 10.18 2.62
CA HIS A 83 9.27 10.74 2.39
C HIS A 83 9.95 10.08 1.17
N PHE A 84 9.91 8.74 1.07
CA PHE A 84 10.58 8.00 0.00
C PHE A 84 9.77 7.84 -1.30
N LEU A 85 8.48 8.17 -1.28
CA LEU A 85 7.74 8.42 -2.51
C LEU A 85 8.21 9.71 -3.21
N ARG A 86 8.75 10.67 -2.45
CA ARG A 86 9.24 11.95 -2.97
C ARG A 86 10.76 12.01 -3.15
N ASN A 87 11.49 11.22 -2.36
CA ASN A 87 12.95 11.24 -2.30
C ASN A 87 13.55 9.89 -2.69
N GLU A 88 14.84 9.90 -3.02
CA GLU A 88 15.57 8.68 -3.36
C GLU A 88 15.93 7.87 -2.12
N VAL A 89 15.88 6.54 -2.26
CA VAL A 89 16.54 5.62 -1.33
C VAL A 89 18.01 5.52 -1.72
N LYS A 90 18.89 5.55 -0.72
CA LYS A 90 20.34 5.45 -0.89
C LYS A 90 20.87 4.22 -0.15
N ASP A 91 21.76 3.48 -0.80
CA ASP A 91 22.50 2.39 -0.15
C ASP A 91 23.90 2.24 -0.76
N ARG A 92 24.95 2.44 0.05
CA ARG A 92 26.37 2.27 -0.34
C ARG A 92 26.71 2.84 -1.73
N GLY A 93 26.19 4.04 -2.01
CA GLY A 93 26.41 4.77 -3.27
C GLY A 93 25.57 4.31 -4.47
N ALA A 94 24.64 3.36 -4.30
CA ALA A 94 23.50 3.16 -5.19
C ALA A 94 22.36 4.11 -4.76
N LYS A 95 21.64 4.67 -5.73
CA LYS A 95 20.48 5.55 -5.52
C LYS A 95 19.36 5.14 -6.47
N PHE A 96 18.14 5.07 -5.96
CA PHE A 96 16.96 4.76 -6.76
C PHE A 96 15.71 5.42 -6.15
N LYS A 97 14.69 5.66 -6.98
CA LYS A 97 13.39 6.16 -6.54
C LYS A 97 12.41 4.99 -6.39
N LEU A 98 11.43 5.14 -5.50
CA LEU A 98 10.37 4.15 -5.32
C LEU A 98 9.18 4.35 -6.25
N CYS A 99 9.03 5.55 -6.81
CA CYS A 99 8.05 5.84 -7.86
C CYS A 99 8.49 7.07 -8.64
N GLN A 100 7.83 7.30 -9.77
CA GLN A 100 7.91 8.54 -10.52
C GLN A 100 6.52 9.14 -10.56
N PHE A 101 6.35 10.40 -10.12
CA PHE A 101 5.07 11.09 -10.31
C PHE A 101 4.92 11.57 -11.75
N LYS A 102 3.68 11.80 -12.18
CA LYS A 102 3.39 12.32 -13.51
C LYS A 102 4.15 13.64 -13.69
N PRO A 103 4.96 13.78 -14.75
CA PRO A 103 5.73 14.99 -14.96
C PRO A 103 4.81 16.17 -15.34
N GLU A 104 5.09 17.36 -14.82
CA GLU A 104 4.32 18.58 -15.14
C GLU A 104 4.58 19.05 -16.57
N LEU A 105 5.82 18.90 -17.04
CA LEU A 105 6.25 19.18 -18.40
C LEU A 105 6.72 17.89 -19.07
N HIS A 106 6.49 17.76 -20.36
CA HIS A 106 6.90 16.57 -21.10
C HIS A 106 8.42 16.37 -21.03
N ASN A 107 8.83 15.22 -20.49
CA ASN A 107 10.21 14.74 -20.51
C ASN A 107 10.14 13.22 -20.77
N PRO A 108 10.71 12.72 -21.89
CA PRO A 108 10.58 11.31 -22.26
C PRO A 108 11.08 10.32 -21.21
N ASP A 109 12.17 10.65 -20.51
CA ASP A 109 12.77 9.77 -19.50
C ASP A 109 11.89 9.67 -18.25
N THR A 110 11.36 10.79 -17.76
CA THR A 110 10.45 10.77 -16.59
C THR A 110 9.08 10.23 -16.96
N GLN A 111 8.61 10.44 -18.19
CA GLN A 111 7.39 9.83 -18.70
C GLN A 111 7.52 8.31 -18.73
N THR A 112 8.60 7.78 -19.31
CA THR A 112 8.87 6.33 -19.36
C THR A 112 8.88 5.71 -17.95
N LYS A 113 9.50 6.39 -16.97
CA LYS A 113 9.51 5.93 -15.57
C LYS A 113 8.15 6.04 -14.88
N TYR A 114 7.35 7.05 -15.22
CA TYR A 114 5.98 7.19 -14.73
C TYR A 114 5.09 6.06 -15.28
N ASP A 115 5.21 5.77 -16.56
CA ASP A 115 4.46 4.70 -17.25
C ASP A 115 4.90 3.31 -16.75
N ALA A 116 6.11 3.20 -16.23
CA ALA A 116 6.62 1.99 -15.58
C ALA A 116 6.07 1.76 -14.15
N ASN A 117 5.32 2.69 -13.57
CA ASN A 117 4.71 2.47 -12.25
C ASN A 117 3.73 1.30 -12.30
N ILE A 118 3.82 0.43 -11.31
CA ILE A 118 2.95 -0.71 -11.08
C ILE A 118 1.94 -0.32 -10.00
N LEU A 119 0.67 -0.19 -10.41
CA LEU A 119 -0.45 -0.02 -9.50
C LEU A 119 -1.06 -1.39 -9.23
N ARG A 120 -1.13 -1.80 -7.97
CA ARG A 120 -1.66 -3.12 -7.59
C ARG A 120 -2.77 -3.00 -6.56
N VAL A 121 -3.82 -3.78 -6.74
CA VAL A 121 -4.86 -4.01 -5.74
C VAL A 121 -4.73 -5.44 -5.23
N VAL A 122 -4.74 -5.61 -3.91
CA VAL A 122 -4.78 -6.93 -3.27
C VAL A 122 -6.03 -7.00 -2.40
N ARG A 123 -6.87 -7.99 -2.68
CA ARG A 123 -8.04 -8.29 -1.87
C ARG A 123 -7.68 -9.15 -0.67
N GLN A 124 -8.41 -8.97 0.43
CA GLN A 124 -8.29 -9.78 1.64
C GLN A 124 -6.82 -9.93 2.08
N LEU A 125 -6.14 -8.79 2.25
CA LEU A 125 -4.71 -8.76 2.57
C LEU A 125 -4.48 -9.16 4.03
N TYR A 126 -3.98 -10.37 4.26
CA TYR A 126 -3.52 -10.83 5.56
C TYR A 126 -2.21 -10.15 5.93
N TYR A 127 -2.29 -9.11 6.75
CA TYR A 127 -1.19 -8.17 6.94
C TYR A 127 -0.26 -8.52 8.11
N SER A 128 -0.74 -9.30 9.08
CA SER A 128 -0.05 -9.55 10.34
C SER A 128 0.68 -10.90 10.38
N THR A 129 1.84 -10.92 11.03
CA THR A 129 2.53 -12.15 11.47
C THR A 129 1.99 -12.66 12.81
N ASN A 130 1.26 -11.83 13.55
CA ASN A 130 0.76 -12.10 14.90
C ASN A 130 -0.69 -12.59 14.92
N ASN A 131 -1.46 -12.32 13.85
CA ASN A 131 -2.86 -12.71 13.73
C ASN A 131 -3.24 -13.05 12.28
N LYS A 132 -4.51 -13.43 12.07
CA LYS A 132 -5.07 -13.78 10.75
C LYS A 132 -6.07 -12.74 10.24
N ASN A 133 -6.00 -11.50 10.73
CA ASN A 133 -6.87 -10.44 10.25
C ASN A 133 -6.48 -10.04 8.81
N SER A 134 -7.48 -9.72 8.01
CA SER A 134 -7.32 -9.20 6.66
C SER A 134 -7.88 -7.78 6.57
N ILE A 135 -7.33 -6.99 5.66
CA ILE A 135 -7.96 -5.78 5.15
C ILE A 135 -8.65 -6.14 3.84
N ASP A 136 -9.88 -5.67 3.61
CA ASP A 136 -10.65 -6.03 2.42
C ASP A 136 -9.93 -5.66 1.12
N LEU A 137 -9.42 -4.43 0.98
CA LEU A 137 -8.55 -4.03 -0.14
C LEU A 137 -7.34 -3.23 0.33
N VAL A 138 -6.19 -3.51 -0.28
CA VAL A 138 -5.00 -2.65 -0.16
C VAL A 138 -4.48 -2.28 -1.54
N LEU A 139 -4.26 -0.97 -1.74
CA LEU A 139 -3.70 -0.42 -2.97
C LEU A 139 -2.22 -0.15 -2.77
N PHE A 140 -1.42 -0.64 -3.71
CA PHE A 140 0.04 -0.52 -3.73
C PHE A 140 0.49 0.30 -4.94
N LEU A 141 1.58 1.03 -4.76
CA LEU A 141 2.37 1.66 -5.80
C LEU A 141 3.78 1.08 -5.74
N ASN A 142 4.20 0.36 -6.78
CA ASN A 142 5.52 -0.27 -6.87
C ASN A 142 5.87 -1.09 -5.61
N GLY A 143 4.86 -1.81 -5.10
CA GLY A 143 4.97 -2.65 -3.91
C GLY A 143 4.96 -1.93 -2.56
N ILE A 144 4.83 -0.60 -2.54
CA ILE A 144 4.60 0.17 -1.31
C ILE A 144 3.09 0.32 -1.09
N PRO A 145 2.51 -0.12 0.04
CA PRO A 145 1.08 0.09 0.30
C PRO A 145 0.81 1.58 0.55
N ILE A 146 -0.22 2.10 -0.12
CA ILE A 146 -0.61 3.52 -0.08
C ILE A 146 -1.95 3.70 0.63
N VAL A 147 -2.89 2.80 0.36
CA VAL A 147 -4.28 2.90 0.83
C VAL A 147 -4.75 1.56 1.39
N THR A 148 -5.41 1.57 2.55
CA THR A 148 -6.24 0.44 3.00
C THR A 148 -7.72 0.82 2.91
N ILE A 149 -8.57 -0.14 2.58
CA ILE A 149 -10.01 0.06 2.43
C ILE A 149 -10.72 -1.11 3.11
N GLU A 150 -11.63 -0.81 4.02
CA GLU A 150 -12.62 -1.77 4.53
C GLU A 150 -13.97 -1.43 3.88
N LEU A 151 -14.62 -2.45 3.31
CA LEU A 151 -15.87 -2.34 2.57
C LEU A 151 -17.03 -2.90 3.39
N LYS A 152 -18.19 -2.25 3.32
CA LYS A 152 -19.44 -2.79 3.88
C LYS A 152 -20.61 -2.55 2.93
N THR A 153 -21.49 -3.54 2.82
CA THR A 153 -22.70 -3.44 2.01
C THR A 153 -23.96 -3.27 2.88
N ASP A 154 -24.91 -2.48 2.38
CA ASP A 154 -26.35 -2.54 2.68
C ASP A 154 -26.85 -2.50 4.14
N PHE A 155 -26.47 -1.49 4.93
CA PHE A 155 -27.25 -1.06 6.11
C PHE A 155 -27.03 0.43 6.40
N THR A 156 -28.03 1.10 7.01
CA THR A 156 -27.93 2.51 7.47
C THR A 156 -26.78 2.77 8.45
N GLN A 157 -26.14 1.73 8.99
CA GLN A 157 -24.98 1.80 9.89
C GLN A 157 -23.72 1.14 9.32
N ALA A 158 -23.70 0.73 8.04
CA ALA A 158 -22.62 -0.04 7.43
C ALA A 158 -21.24 0.63 7.59
N VAL A 159 -21.20 1.96 7.48
CA VAL A 159 -19.94 2.71 7.62
C VAL A 159 -19.44 2.77 9.07
N GLU A 160 -20.34 2.77 10.06
CA GLU A 160 -19.95 2.71 11.47
C GLU A 160 -19.38 1.34 11.82
N VAL A 161 -19.86 0.27 11.18
CA VAL A 161 -19.25 -1.07 11.29
C VAL A 161 -17.83 -1.07 10.71
N ALA A 162 -17.63 -0.52 9.51
CA ALA A 162 -16.30 -0.40 8.89
C ALA A 162 -15.34 0.44 9.77
N LYS A 163 -15.81 1.57 10.32
CA LYS A 163 -15.05 2.38 11.27
C LYS A 163 -14.73 1.60 12.55
N SER A 164 -15.66 0.78 13.05
CA SER A 164 -15.48 -0.01 14.26
C SER A 164 -14.36 -1.04 14.09
N GLN A 165 -14.29 -1.72 12.94
CA GLN A 165 -13.18 -2.64 12.63
C GLN A 165 -11.80 -1.96 12.75
N TYR A 166 -11.65 -0.74 12.24
CA TYR A 166 -10.42 0.05 12.42
C TYR A 166 -10.14 0.47 13.88
N LYS A 167 -11.17 0.60 14.71
CA LYS A 167 -11.05 0.99 16.12
C LYS A 167 -10.75 -0.18 17.06
N THR A 168 -11.16 -1.39 16.71
CA THR A 168 -11.09 -2.57 17.60
C THR A 168 -10.18 -3.67 17.07
N ASP A 169 -10.32 -4.04 15.80
CA ASP A 169 -9.75 -5.28 15.24
C ASP A 169 -8.47 -5.02 14.43
N ARG A 170 -8.33 -3.80 13.88
CA ARG A 170 -7.17 -3.37 13.08
C ARG A 170 -6.28 -2.40 13.87
N LEU A 171 -5.89 -2.81 15.08
CA LEU A 171 -5.04 -1.98 15.92
C LEU A 171 -3.64 -1.81 15.30
N PRO A 172 -3.10 -0.58 15.25
CA PRO A 172 -1.87 -0.32 14.50
C PRO A 172 -0.60 -0.78 15.21
N LYS A 173 -0.60 -0.94 16.53
CA LYS A 173 0.62 -1.22 17.30
C LYS A 173 1.26 -2.54 16.85
N GLY A 174 2.50 -2.47 16.37
CA GLY A 174 3.23 -3.65 15.90
C GLY A 174 2.86 -4.12 14.49
N GLU A 175 2.03 -3.35 13.77
CA GLU A 175 1.55 -3.68 12.43
C GLU A 175 2.01 -2.59 11.45
N HIS A 176 3.17 -2.76 10.81
CA HIS A 176 3.79 -1.71 9.98
C HIS A 176 2.88 -1.17 8.87
N LEU A 177 1.97 -1.99 8.35
CA LEU A 177 0.95 -1.57 7.37
C LEU A 177 0.06 -0.44 7.93
N LEU A 178 -0.29 -0.51 9.21
CA LEU A 178 -1.30 0.31 9.88
C LEU A 178 -0.68 1.39 10.81
N GLU A 179 0.58 1.23 11.19
CA GLU A 179 1.30 2.21 12.00
C GLU A 179 1.40 3.57 11.30
N PHE A 180 1.09 4.62 12.05
CA PHE A 180 1.16 5.99 11.56
C PHE A 180 2.57 6.35 11.08
N LYS A 181 2.66 6.96 9.89
CA LYS A 181 3.92 7.36 9.25
C LYS A 181 4.91 6.22 9.02
N LYS A 182 4.44 4.98 8.83
CA LYS A 182 5.29 3.85 8.42
C LYS A 182 5.10 3.49 6.95
N ARG A 183 3.91 3.01 6.57
CA ARG A 183 3.65 2.46 5.23
C ARG A 183 2.45 3.14 4.57
N THR A 184 1.23 2.81 5.01
CA THR A 184 0.00 3.35 4.43
C THR A 184 -0.19 4.83 4.77
N LEU A 185 -0.72 5.61 3.83
CA LEU A 185 -0.94 7.05 3.99
C LEU A 185 -2.35 7.38 4.45
N VAL A 186 -3.34 6.57 4.04
CA VAL A 186 -4.76 6.80 4.29
C VAL A 186 -5.52 5.48 4.39
N HIS A 187 -6.49 5.46 5.29
CA HIS A 187 -7.37 4.34 5.56
C HIS A 187 -8.81 4.77 5.26
N PHE A 188 -9.52 4.02 4.43
CA PHE A 188 -10.90 4.28 4.07
C PHE A 188 -11.85 3.24 4.67
N ALA A 189 -12.99 3.74 5.14
CA ALA A 189 -14.18 2.96 5.45
C ALA A 189 -15.25 3.34 4.41
N VAL A 190 -15.69 2.37 3.61
CA VAL A 190 -16.54 2.60 2.44
C VAL A 190 -17.82 1.77 2.56
N SER A 191 -18.96 2.43 2.38
CA SER A 191 -20.26 1.80 2.15
C SER A 191 -20.86 2.25 0.81
N SER A 192 -22.03 1.72 0.46
CA SER A 192 -22.78 2.14 -0.73
C SER A 192 -23.15 3.63 -0.73
N ASP A 193 -23.30 4.23 0.45
CA ASP A 193 -23.82 5.61 0.63
C ASP A 193 -22.76 6.60 1.11
N GLU A 194 -21.70 6.14 1.77
CA GLU A 194 -20.73 7.02 2.41
C GLU A 194 -19.29 6.50 2.32
N VAL A 195 -18.36 7.45 2.19
CA VAL A 195 -16.93 7.18 2.29
C VAL A 195 -16.35 8.03 3.41
N TRP A 196 -15.60 7.41 4.31
CA TRP A 196 -14.87 8.09 5.37
C TRP A 196 -13.39 7.74 5.29
N MET A 197 -12.54 8.68 5.70
CA MET A 197 -11.10 8.48 5.68
C MET A 197 -10.41 9.04 6.93
N THR A 198 -9.27 8.43 7.26
CA THR A 198 -8.30 8.95 8.23
C THR A 198 -6.88 8.66 7.78
N THR A 199 -5.95 9.52 8.14
CA THR A 199 -4.50 9.31 7.92
C THR A 199 -3.81 8.61 9.09
N LYS A 200 -4.53 8.41 10.20
CA LYS A 200 -4.00 7.79 11.42
C LYS A 200 -5.03 6.85 12.04
N LEU A 201 -4.61 5.66 12.42
CA LEU A 201 -5.39 4.78 13.29
C LEU A 201 -4.92 4.98 14.74
N ALA A 202 -5.87 5.01 15.69
CA ALA A 202 -5.56 5.19 17.12
C ALA A 202 -6.51 4.41 18.04
N GLY A 203 -7.17 3.37 17.50
CA GLY A 203 -8.14 2.55 18.23
C GLY A 203 -9.32 3.37 18.76
N ALA A 204 -9.90 2.92 19.89
CA ALA A 204 -10.98 3.62 20.58
C ALA A 204 -10.62 5.06 21.02
N ASN A 205 -9.34 5.37 21.18
CA ASN A 205 -8.83 6.68 21.60
C ASN A 205 -8.62 7.65 20.42
N PHE A 206 -9.25 7.39 19.28
CA PHE A 206 -9.07 8.22 18.10
C PHE A 206 -9.59 9.66 18.33
N LYS A 207 -8.66 10.62 18.31
CA LYS A 207 -8.90 12.07 18.40
C LYS A 207 -8.44 12.84 17.15
N GLY A 208 -8.17 12.13 16.04
CA GLY A 208 -7.71 12.74 14.79
C GLY A 208 -8.85 13.31 13.96
N GLN A 209 -8.53 13.95 12.83
CA GLN A 209 -9.54 14.34 11.85
C GLN A 209 -10.01 13.11 11.07
N VAL A 210 -11.31 12.78 11.17
CA VAL A 210 -12.00 11.94 10.19
C VAL A 210 -12.70 12.88 9.22
N MET A 211 -12.54 12.64 7.91
CA MET A 211 -13.28 13.36 6.90
C MET A 211 -14.32 12.43 6.29
N LYS A 212 -15.58 12.88 6.25
CA LYS A 212 -16.59 12.30 5.37
C LYS A 212 -16.35 12.87 3.97
N ILE A 213 -16.18 11.99 3.00
CA ILE A 213 -16.12 12.35 1.59
C ILE A 213 -17.53 12.22 1.07
N ASN A 214 -18.15 13.37 0.75
CA ASN A 214 -19.41 13.39 0.02
C ASN A 214 -19.05 13.15 -1.45
N VAL A 215 -19.58 12.06 -2.02
CA VAL A 215 -19.44 11.74 -3.44
C VAL A 215 -20.60 12.36 -4.21
#